data_AF-A0A1M5IYW9-F1
#
_entry.id   AF-A0A1M5IYW9-F1
#
_cell.length_a   1.000
_cell.length_b   1.000
_cell.length_c   1.000
_cell.angle_alpha   90.00
_cell.angle_beta   90.00
_cell.angle_gamma   90.00
#
_symmetry.space_group_name_H-M   'P 1'
#
loop_
_entity.id
_entity.type
_entity.pdbx_description
1 polymer ?
#
loop_
_entity_poly.entity_id
_entity_poly.type
_entity_poly.pdbx_seq_one_letter_code
_entity_poly.pdbx_strand_id
1 'polypeptide(L)'
;MDRVFTELTERVDFVSQQYATGMEKQEIADKNFKALCTVNNQIMKAFEVLGIRNRSELSILYAKRIAIKRARIYIARKVNLHEFKQGVMALILLFTMSYDIYINMTDVYQMNTRFSIEKQAKRSRRSDLEIEPLIV
;
A
#
# COMPACT_ATOMS: atom_id res chain seq x y z
N MET A 1 -24.23 -7.97 -10.44
CA MET A 1 -23.21 -7.04 -11.00
C MET A 1 -23.12 -5.85 -10.10
N ASP A 2 -21.93 -5.33 -9.84
CA ASP A 2 -21.76 -4.12 -9.02
C ASP A 2 -22.39 -2.90 -9.69
N ARG A 3 -23.09 -2.07 -8.93
CA ARG A 3 -23.74 -0.86 -9.45
C ARG A 3 -22.73 0.12 -10.01
N VAL A 4 -22.73 0.37 -11.32
CA VAL A 4 -21.78 1.30 -11.97
C VAL A 4 -22.34 2.73 -11.96
N PHE A 5 -23.63 2.87 -12.22
CA PHE A 5 -24.33 4.15 -12.15
C PHE A 5 -25.16 4.22 -10.87
N THR A 6 -24.66 4.96 -9.88
CA THR A 6 -25.33 5.11 -8.58
C THR A 6 -26.57 6.00 -8.66
N GLU A 7 -26.68 6.84 -9.69
CA GLU A 7 -27.83 7.72 -9.92
C GLU A 7 -29.06 6.96 -10.45
N LEU A 8 -28.86 5.79 -11.05
CA LEU A 8 -29.94 5.02 -11.66
C LEU A 8 -30.49 3.97 -10.71
N THR A 9 -31.78 3.68 -10.85
CA THR A 9 -32.39 2.49 -10.24
C THR A 9 -31.65 1.23 -10.70
N GLU A 10 -31.48 0.26 -9.81
CA GLU A 10 -30.70 -0.96 -10.07
C GLU A 10 -31.05 -1.65 -11.39
N ARG A 11 -32.35 -1.76 -11.71
CA ARG A 11 -32.77 -2.39 -12.96
C ARG A 11 -32.32 -1.63 -14.20
N VAL A 12 -32.40 -0.31 -14.15
CA VAL A 12 -32.02 0.57 -15.27
C VAL A 12 -30.51 0.61 -15.41
N ASP A 13 -29.77 0.65 -14.30
CA ASP A 13 -28.31 0.52 -14.29
C ASP A 13 -27.89 -0.79 -14.98
N PHE A 14 -28.47 -1.94 -14.60
CA PHE A 14 -28.15 -3.23 -15.21
C PHE A 14 -28.37 -3.26 -16.74
N VAL A 15 -29.49 -2.72 -17.22
CA VAL A 15 -29.78 -2.64 -18.66
C VAL A 15 -28.86 -1.64 -19.37
N SER A 16 -28.52 -0.54 -18.72
CA SER A 16 -27.61 0.47 -19.28
C SER A 16 -26.19 -0.06 -19.42
N GLN A 17 -25.71 -0.83 -18.44
CA GLN A 17 -24.41 -1.50 -18.52
C GLN A 17 -24.37 -2.48 -19.69
N GLN A 18 -25.42 -3.29 -19.85
CA GLN A 18 -25.58 -4.21 -20.97
C GLN A 18 -25.53 -3.49 -22.33
N TYR A 19 -26.28 -2.40 -22.45
CA TYR A 19 -26.30 -1.59 -23.66
C TYR A 19 -24.96 -0.89 -23.94
N ALA A 20 -24.28 -0.42 -22.89
CA ALA A 20 -22.96 0.20 -22.96
C ALA A 20 -21.85 -0.78 -23.38
N THR A 21 -21.99 -2.06 -23.04
CA THR A 21 -21.03 -3.11 -23.46
C THR A 21 -21.12 -3.50 -24.94
N GLY A 22 -22.14 -3.02 -25.67
CA GLY A 22 -22.28 -3.31 -27.09
C GLY A 22 -23.43 -4.26 -27.45
N MET A 23 -24.19 -4.79 -26.48
CA MET A 23 -25.35 -5.63 -26.79
C MET A 23 -26.48 -4.84 -27.42
N GLU A 24 -27.16 -5.48 -28.38
CA GLU A 24 -28.30 -4.89 -29.07
C GLU A 24 -29.56 -4.91 -28.21
N LYS A 25 -30.49 -4.00 -28.46
CA LYS A 25 -31.71 -3.86 -27.65
C LYS A 25 -32.54 -5.14 -27.64
N GLN A 26 -32.56 -5.86 -28.76
CA GLN A 26 -33.26 -7.13 -28.92
C GLN A 26 -32.61 -8.25 -28.11
N GLU A 27 -31.27 -8.37 -28.17
CA GLU A 27 -30.53 -9.33 -27.35
C GLU A 27 -30.74 -9.09 -25.86
N ILE A 28 -30.76 -7.83 -25.43
CA ILE A 28 -31.03 -7.45 -24.04
C ILE A 28 -32.47 -7.81 -23.64
N ALA A 29 -33.43 -7.63 -24.54
CA ALA A 29 -34.84 -7.99 -24.32
C ALA A 29 -34.99 -9.51 -24.12
N ASP A 30 -34.39 -10.30 -25.01
CA ASP A 30 -34.43 -11.75 -24.99
C ASP A 30 -33.74 -12.30 -23.73
N LYS A 31 -32.54 -11.82 -23.42
CA LYS A 31 -31.76 -12.24 -22.24
C LYS A 31 -32.45 -11.92 -20.91
N ASN A 32 -33.20 -10.82 -20.86
CA ASN A 32 -33.89 -10.37 -19.65
C ASN A 32 -35.35 -10.83 -19.58
N PHE A 33 -35.84 -11.57 -20.58
CA PHE A 33 -37.25 -11.94 -20.74
C PHE A 33 -38.19 -10.74 -20.59
N LYS A 34 -37.87 -9.64 -21.29
CA LYS A 34 -38.67 -8.40 -21.29
C LYS A 34 -39.04 -8.02 -22.70
N ALA A 35 -40.18 -7.35 -22.85
CA ALA A 35 -40.56 -6.75 -24.12
C ALA A 35 -39.53 -5.69 -24.55
N LEU A 36 -39.29 -5.60 -25.87
CA LEU A 36 -38.35 -4.65 -26.46
C LEU A 36 -38.68 -3.20 -26.08
N CYS A 37 -39.97 -2.83 -26.05
CA CYS A 37 -40.44 -1.50 -25.65
C CYS A 37 -40.04 -1.16 -24.21
N THR A 38 -40.12 -2.13 -23.29
CA THR A 38 -39.73 -1.95 -21.90
C THR A 38 -38.23 -1.69 -21.76
N VAL A 39 -37.39 -2.44 -22.50
CA VAL A 39 -35.93 -2.21 -22.53
C VAL A 39 -35.62 -0.84 -23.12
N ASN A 40 -36.29 -0.46 -24.21
CA ASN A 40 -36.09 0.85 -24.82
C ASN A 40 -36.44 2.00 -23.86
N ASN A 41 -37.56 1.89 -23.14
CA ASN A 41 -37.95 2.87 -22.13
C ASN A 41 -36.93 2.96 -20.99
N GLN A 42 -36.35 1.84 -20.56
CA GLN A 42 -35.29 1.84 -19.54
C GLN A 42 -34.03 2.55 -20.05
N ILE A 43 -33.62 2.30 -21.29
CA ILE A 43 -32.46 2.98 -21.90
C ILE A 43 -32.71 4.48 -22.04
N MET A 44 -33.90 4.88 -22.50
CA MET A 44 -34.25 6.30 -22.62
C MET A 44 -34.26 7.00 -21.26
N LYS A 45 -34.82 6.36 -20.24
CA LYS A 45 -34.77 6.87 -18.86
C LYS A 45 -33.33 6.99 -18.36
N ALA A 46 -32.45 6.07 -18.74
CA ALA A 46 -31.04 6.15 -18.40
C ALA A 46 -30.35 7.36 -19.05
N PHE A 47 -30.63 7.61 -20.33
CA PHE A 47 -30.12 8.76 -21.07
C PHE A 47 -30.60 10.08 -20.46
N GLU A 48 -31.88 10.16 -20.08
CA GLU A 48 -32.45 11.32 -19.41
C GLU A 48 -31.76 11.60 -18.07
N VAL A 49 -31.65 10.59 -17.19
CA VAL A 49 -31.05 10.75 -15.86
C VAL A 49 -29.55 11.04 -15.92
N LEU A 50 -28.83 10.44 -16.87
CA LEU A 50 -27.39 10.66 -17.04
C LEU A 50 -27.06 11.93 -17.84
N GLY A 51 -28.06 12.57 -18.47
CA GLY A 51 -27.86 13.72 -19.36
C GLY A 51 -27.09 13.39 -20.64
N ILE A 52 -27.27 12.17 -21.16
CA ILE A 52 -26.52 11.62 -22.30
C ILE A 52 -27.39 11.59 -23.55
N ARG A 53 -26.81 11.87 -24.71
CA ARG A 53 -27.55 11.90 -25.99
C ARG A 53 -27.27 10.69 -26.87
N ASN A 54 -26.10 10.07 -26.74
CA ASN A 54 -25.65 9.01 -27.64
C ASN A 54 -25.21 7.74 -26.88
N ARG A 55 -25.35 6.58 -27.54
CA ARG A 55 -24.80 5.30 -27.05
C ARG A 55 -23.29 5.38 -26.81
N SER A 56 -22.56 6.09 -27.67
CA SER A 56 -21.11 6.26 -27.53
C SER A 56 -20.73 7.03 -26.26
N GLU A 57 -21.51 8.04 -25.88
CA GLU A 57 -21.28 8.77 -24.63
C GLU A 57 -21.55 7.88 -23.41
N LEU A 58 -22.61 7.04 -23.49
CA LEU A 58 -22.89 6.05 -22.44
C LEU A 58 -21.75 5.04 -22.27
N SER A 59 -21.19 4.53 -23.37
CA SER A 59 -20.09 3.56 -23.31
C SER A 59 -18.79 4.19 -22.78
N ILE A 60 -18.48 5.42 -23.16
CA ILE A 60 -17.34 6.17 -22.62
C ILE A 60 -17.53 6.42 -21.11
N LEU A 61 -18.73 6.84 -20.69
CA LEU A 61 -19.02 7.08 -19.27
C LEU A 61 -18.88 5.78 -18.46
N TYR A 62 -19.41 4.68 -19.00
CA TYR A 62 -19.30 3.36 -18.41
C TYR A 62 -17.83 2.93 -18.26
N ALA A 63 -17.04 3.06 -19.32
CA ALA A 63 -15.61 2.75 -19.31
C ALA A 63 -14.85 3.59 -18.26
N LYS A 64 -15.13 4.90 -18.19
CA LYS A 64 -14.55 5.81 -17.19
C LYS A 64 -14.86 5.36 -15.77
N ARG A 65 -16.11 5.01 -15.46
CA ARG A 65 -16.50 4.57 -14.11
C ARG A 65 -15.89 3.23 -13.73
N ILE A 66 -15.82 2.28 -14.66
CA ILE A 66 -15.14 0.99 -14.42
C ILE A 66 -13.65 1.20 -14.21
N ALA A 67 -13.00 2.03 -15.03
CA ALA A 67 -11.59 2.34 -14.88
C ALA A 67 -11.30 2.95 -13.51
N ILE A 68 -12.13 3.90 -13.05
CA ILE A 68 -11.98 4.50 -11.71
C ILE A 68 -12.18 3.45 -10.61
N LYS A 69 -13.21 2.60 -10.70
CA LYS A 69 -13.42 1.52 -9.72
C LYS A 69 -12.24 0.56 -9.65
N ARG A 70 -11.77 0.11 -10.82
CA ARG A 70 -10.61 -0.79 -10.92
C ARG A 70 -9.34 -0.12 -10.42
N ALA A 71 -9.13 1.15 -10.73
CA ALA A 71 -8.00 1.93 -10.24
C ALA A 71 -8.04 2.07 -8.72
N ARG A 72 -9.20 2.35 -8.12
CA ARG A 72 -9.35 2.39 -6.65
C ARG A 72 -9.03 1.05 -6.00
N ILE A 73 -9.54 -0.05 -6.55
CA ILE A 73 -9.25 -1.40 -6.05
C ILE A 73 -7.75 -1.73 -6.24
N TYR A 74 -7.17 -1.36 -7.37
CA TYR A 74 -5.74 -1.57 -7.64
C TYR A 74 -4.86 -0.77 -6.68
N ILE A 75 -5.15 0.51 -6.47
CA ILE A 75 -4.44 1.36 -5.51
C ILE A 75 -4.61 0.80 -4.10
N ALA A 76 -5.84 0.47 -3.68
CA ALA A 76 -6.09 -0.15 -2.39
C ALA A 76 -5.32 -1.45 -2.24
N ARG A 77 -5.26 -2.31 -3.28
CA ARG A 77 -4.54 -3.58 -3.24
C ARG A 77 -3.02 -3.43 -3.26
N LYS A 78 -2.48 -2.47 -4.03
CA LYS A 78 -1.04 -2.18 -4.10
C LYS A 78 -0.53 -1.57 -2.80
N VAL A 79 -1.32 -0.68 -2.17
CA VAL A 79 -1.01 -0.13 -0.85
C VAL A 79 -1.12 -1.20 0.25
N ASN A 80 -1.87 -2.28 0.01
CA ASN A 80 -2.03 -3.34 0.98
C ASN A 80 -0.81 -4.27 1.06
N LEU A 81 -0.02 -3.99 2.10
CA LEU A 81 0.72 -4.89 2.97
C LEU A 81 2.10 -5.39 2.55
N HIS A 82 2.34 -5.88 1.34
CA HIS A 82 3.60 -6.62 1.13
C HIS A 82 4.83 -5.70 1.10
N GLU A 83 4.83 -4.69 0.23
CA GLU A 83 5.95 -3.74 0.10
C GLU A 83 6.08 -2.85 1.36
N PHE A 84 4.95 -2.46 1.96
CA PHE A 84 4.95 -1.67 3.19
C PHE A 84 5.48 -2.46 4.40
N LYS A 85 5.06 -3.73 4.57
CA LYS A 85 5.59 -4.59 5.64
C LYS A 85 7.07 -4.85 5.46
N GLN A 86 7.53 -5.09 4.23
CA GLN A 86 8.95 -5.29 3.96
C GLN A 86 9.78 -4.05 4.32
N GLY A 87 9.30 -2.85 3.97
CA GLY A 87 9.95 -1.59 4.36
C GLY A 87 10.02 -1.38 5.88
N VAL A 88 8.93 -1.63 6.59
CA VAL A 88 8.88 -1.51 8.06
C VAL A 88 9.79 -2.53 8.74
N MET A 89 9.82 -3.78 8.28
CA MET A 89 10.70 -4.81 8.83
C MET A 89 12.18 -4.49 8.60
N ALA A 90 12.54 -3.95 7.43
CA ALA A 90 13.90 -3.51 7.14
C ALA A 90 14.33 -2.36 8.07
N LEU A 91 13.45 -1.40 8.32
CA LEU A 91 13.70 -0.30 9.26
C LEU A 91 13.93 -0.79 10.69
N ILE A 92 13.07 -1.68 11.18
CA ILE A 92 13.21 -2.26 12.53
C ILE A 92 14.54 -3.03 12.65
N LEU A 93 14.91 -3.83 11.65
CA LEU A 93 16.20 -4.53 11.63
C LEU A 93 17.39 -3.57 11.68
N LEU A 94 17.34 -2.48 10.90
CA LEU A 94 18.39 -1.47 10.87
C LEU A 94 18.55 -0.78 12.23
N PHE A 95 17.43 -0.48 12.92
CA PHE A 95 17.46 0.06 14.27
C PHE A 95 18.07 -0.92 15.28
N THR A 96 17.70 -2.20 15.22
CA THR A 96 18.26 -3.21 16.14
C THR A 96 19.77 -3.41 15.94
N MET A 97 20.24 -3.47 14.70
CA MET A 97 21.68 -3.57 14.39
C MET A 97 22.43 -2.32 14.85
N SER A 98 21.87 -1.13 14.61
CA SER A 98 22.48 0.13 15.05
C SER A 98 22.60 0.20 16.57
N TYR A 99 21.58 -0.28 17.28
CA TYR A 99 21.57 -0.32 18.75
C TYR A 99 22.58 -1.33 19.31
N ASP A 100 22.68 -2.52 18.72
CA ASP A 100 23.65 -3.54 19.12
C ASP A 100 25.09 -3.05 18.89
N ILE A 101 25.36 -2.39 17.76
CA ILE A 101 26.65 -1.74 17.50
C ILE A 101 26.95 -0.66 18.55
N TYR A 102 25.97 0.15 18.93
CA TYR A 102 26.16 1.21 19.94
C TYR A 102 26.54 0.63 21.31
N ILE A 103 25.86 -0.42 21.77
CA ILE A 103 26.20 -1.09 23.03
C ILE A 103 27.61 -1.70 22.95
N ASN A 104 27.88 -2.51 21.92
CA ASN A 104 29.18 -3.16 21.76
C ASN A 104 30.33 -2.14 21.68
N MET A 105 30.12 -1.01 20.99
CA MET A 105 31.10 0.06 20.91
C MET A 105 31.36 0.68 22.30
N THR A 106 30.30 0.93 23.05
CA THR A 106 30.39 1.47 24.42
C THR A 106 31.16 0.53 25.35
N ASP A 107 30.89 -0.77 25.28
CA ASP A 107 31.57 -1.80 26.06
C ASP A 107 33.06 -1.89 25.70
N VAL A 108 33.40 -1.84 24.41
CA VAL A 108 34.81 -1.83 23.95
C VAL A 108 35.54 -0.58 24.44
N TYR A 109 34.91 0.60 24.43
CA TYR A 109 35.51 1.82 24.96
C TYR A 109 35.76 1.73 26.48
N GLN A 110 34.80 1.19 27.24
CA GLN A 110 34.97 0.97 28.68
C GLN A 110 36.05 -0.07 28.99
N MET A 111 36.17 -1.12 28.18
CA MET A 111 37.18 -2.16 28.36
C MET A 111 38.59 -1.65 28.03
N ASN A 112 38.76 -0.86 26.96
CA ASN A 112 40.05 -0.25 26.60
C ASN A 112 40.57 0.75 27.63
N THR A 113 39.68 1.52 28.26
CA THR A 113 40.06 2.43 29.36
C THR A 113 40.54 1.66 30.58
N ARG A 114 39.84 0.57 30.97
CA ARG A 114 40.30 -0.32 32.05
C ARG A 114 41.67 -0.93 31.77
N PHE A 115 41.90 -1.47 30.56
CA PHE A 115 43.21 -2.03 30.20
C PHE A 115 44.34 -0.99 30.20
N SER A 116 44.05 0.25 29.82
CA SER A 116 45.04 1.34 29.84
C SER A 116 45.42 1.72 31.27
N ILE A 117 44.44 1.80 32.17
CA ILE A 117 44.65 2.05 33.60
C ILE A 117 45.45 0.90 34.23
N GLU A 118 45.10 -0.36 33.94
CA GLU A 118 45.85 -1.53 34.45
C GLU A 118 47.30 -1.56 33.96
N LYS A 119 47.54 -1.23 32.69
CA LYS A 119 48.90 -1.13 32.13
C LYS A 119 49.71 0.00 32.79
N GLN A 120 49.10 1.15 33.04
CA GLN A 120 49.74 2.26 33.75
C GLN A 120 50.02 1.91 35.22
N ALA A 121 49.07 1.28 35.92
CA ALA A 121 49.24 0.82 37.29
C ALA A 121 50.37 -0.23 37.42
N LYS A 122 50.47 -1.17 36.47
CA LYS A 122 51.58 -2.14 36.41
C LYS A 122 52.95 -1.47 36.14
N ARG A 123 52.98 -0.38 35.38
CA ARG A 123 54.22 0.40 35.16
C ARG A 123 54.63 1.18 36.41
N SER A 124 53.68 1.83 37.10
CA SER A 124 53.95 2.52 38.38
C SER A 124 54.46 1.57 39.46
N ARG A 125 53.86 0.38 39.60
CA ARG A 125 54.35 -0.64 40.56
C ARG A 125 55.77 -1.13 40.26
N ARG A 126 56.19 -1.13 38.98
CA ARG A 126 57.58 -1.48 38.61
C ARG A 126 58.56 -0.36 38.98
N SER A 127 58.19 0.91 38.78
CA SER A 127 59.05 2.04 39.19
C SER A 127 59.17 2.15 40.70
N ASP A 128 58.12 1.83 41.47
CA ASP A 128 58.19 1.83 42.94
C ASP A 128 59.12 0.75 43.49
N LEU A 129 59.17 -0.44 42.84
CA LEU A 129 60.11 -1.51 43.21
C LEU A 129 61.58 -1.19 42.89
N GLU A 130 61.85 -0.31 41.93
CA GLU A 130 63.22 0.09 41.55
C GLU A 130 63.82 1.14 42.50
N ILE A 131 62.99 1.80 43.33
CA ILE A 131 63.44 2.82 44.31
C ILE A 131 63.83 2.17 45.65
N GLU A 132 63.38 0.94 45.93
CA GLU A 132 63.64 0.24 47.20
C GLU A 132 65.03 -0.40 47.44
N PRO A 133 66.02 -0.48 46.51
CA PRO A 133 67.34 -1.04 46.87
C PRO A 133 68.37 -0.02 47.37
N LEU A 134 68.01 1.23 47.68
CA LEU A 134 68.98 2.28 48.09
C LEU A 134 68.80 2.85 49.51
N ILE A 135 68.25 2.07 50.44
CA ILE A 135 68.26 2.41 51.87
C ILE A 135 68.80 1.23 52.68
N VAL A 136 70.11 0.98 52.59
CA VAL A 136 70.93 0.34 53.63
C VAL A 136 72.32 0.98 53.60
#